data_AF-A0A1A8BFX8-F1
#
_entry.id   AF-A0A1A8BFX8-F1
#
_cell.length_a   1.000
_cell.length_b   1.000
_cell.length_c   1.000
_cell.angle_alpha   90.00
_cell.angle_beta   90.00
_cell.angle_gamma   90.00
#
_symmetry.space_group_name_H-M   'P 1'
#
loop_
_entity.id
_entity.type
_entity.pdbx_description
1 polymer ?
#
loop_
_entity_poly.entity_id
_entity_poly.type
_entity_poly.pdbx_seq_one_letter_code
_entity_poly.pdbx_strand_id
1 'polypeptide(L)'
;KRCLQHGEWELASACVPQLVNSVGGLSEELQDIIKAIICHPYRLKWGPIGSPHKLAWFWLQVLEKWTKERIPPHIKQELEFLLLLEELGSEGLTETHLQELHEAFLALRSEERRDDAAVKSSIQTLLEKKKPRLAQTLAHFFQDQSCTEGRALQHTFIQHLMKKLGKPEGRHEWVEEIYSVLSLLPWCSPRSDGQLETLCETLWAARDGPLQEERILGSLLRPRCDTLLSVYCSTALRLQRDHLLRNAPETRADLPEAEKLTLSLCCHKDRPSTWKTIFFECLNSGKHFLEQVLITALDLIKHEEFSQLRRLLQQEFQPLSRLLLLLGWTHCQSLTSAQVLLSILHKDQASANDTVLQEFCHLLTSQLGILEWCEANNPGIPEEALLAQLHTLENHSALYVLHSLTPLARYEEHRIIELLQLPSLPATVETGGLGVERNVVLFQGFCAMKYAVYALCVNLHKYSNCSECESLQHPHPSEAEMDQNKTSSEGCSLTFQHYLSECQLYLETVPAMFRLELLENIFSLLFLSTSDFVQQQQTESNTETDAHSEHESD
;
A
#
# COMPACT_ATOMS: atom_id res chain seq x y z
N LYS A 1 63.22 25.73 -38.26
CA LYS A 1 64.30 24.71 -38.12
C LYS A 1 65.23 24.97 -36.93
N ARG A 2 65.87 26.15 -36.78
CA ARG A 2 66.74 26.43 -35.61
C ARG A 2 66.01 26.36 -34.27
N CYS A 3 64.82 26.94 -34.13
CA CYS A 3 64.03 26.88 -32.89
C CYS A 3 63.63 25.45 -32.49
N LEU A 4 63.26 24.59 -33.46
CA LEU A 4 63.02 23.16 -33.22
C LEU A 4 64.28 22.40 -32.77
N GLN A 5 65.46 22.81 -33.22
CA GLN A 5 66.74 22.18 -32.82
C GLN A 5 67.24 22.66 -31.45
N HIS A 6 66.83 23.86 -31.02
CA HIS A 6 67.25 24.46 -29.74
C HIS A 6 66.23 24.27 -28.61
N GLY A 7 65.11 23.58 -28.85
CA GLY A 7 64.07 23.33 -27.84
C GLY A 7 63.16 24.53 -27.56
N GLU A 8 63.15 25.53 -28.45
CA GLU A 8 62.30 26.72 -28.34
C GLU A 8 60.92 26.44 -28.98
N TRP A 9 60.16 25.53 -28.38
CA TRP A 9 58.93 24.97 -28.97
C TRP A 9 57.80 25.99 -29.10
N GLU A 10 57.65 26.90 -28.15
CA GLU A 10 56.64 27.96 -28.20
C GLU A 10 56.92 28.95 -29.33
N LEU A 11 58.18 29.36 -29.49
CA LEU A 11 58.62 30.22 -30.58
C LEU A 11 58.45 29.52 -31.93
N ALA A 12 58.79 28.22 -32.00
CA ALA A 12 58.56 27.42 -33.19
C ALA A 12 57.06 27.35 -33.54
N SER A 13 56.17 27.20 -32.55
CA SER A 13 54.72 27.16 -32.74
C SER A 13 54.15 28.50 -33.24
N ALA A 14 54.68 29.63 -32.76
CA ALA A 14 54.26 30.97 -33.18
C ALA A 14 54.55 31.26 -34.66
N CYS A 15 55.57 30.59 -35.23
CA CYS A 15 55.91 30.70 -36.65
C CYS A 15 55.06 29.81 -37.57
N VAL A 16 54.38 28.79 -37.03
CA VAL A 16 53.59 27.81 -37.83
C VAL A 16 52.50 28.47 -38.68
N PRO A 17 51.69 29.43 -38.20
CA PRO A 17 50.63 30.03 -39.00
C PRO A 17 51.16 30.77 -40.23
N GLN A 18 52.33 31.40 -40.10
CA GLN A 18 52.96 32.14 -41.20
C GLN A 18 53.58 31.20 -42.24
N LEU A 19 54.11 30.07 -41.78
CA LEU A 19 54.74 29.06 -42.64
C LEU A 19 53.72 28.18 -43.37
N VAL A 20 52.61 27.83 -42.73
CA VAL A 20 51.51 27.04 -43.34
C VAL A 20 50.83 27.81 -44.47
N ASN A 21 50.73 29.14 -44.35
CA ASN A 21 50.15 30.03 -45.37
C ASN A 21 51.16 30.50 -46.43
N SER A 22 52.41 30.03 -46.37
CA SER A 22 53.43 30.41 -47.34
C SER A 22 53.22 29.68 -48.67
N VAL A 23 53.38 30.40 -49.79
CA VAL A 23 53.21 29.84 -51.15
C VAL A 23 54.48 29.09 -51.53
N GLY A 24 54.48 27.75 -51.41
CA GLY A 24 55.57 26.86 -51.84
C GLY A 24 55.62 25.52 -51.08
N GLY A 25 56.49 24.59 -51.51
CA GLY A 25 56.67 23.25 -50.91
C GLY A 25 57.18 23.22 -49.46
N LEU A 26 57.53 24.39 -48.90
CA LEU A 26 57.92 24.56 -47.49
C LEU A 26 56.78 24.25 -46.51
N SER A 27 55.52 24.38 -46.94
CA SER A 27 54.36 24.03 -46.13
C SER A 27 54.23 22.51 -45.95
N GLU A 28 54.48 21.73 -47.02
CA GLU A 28 54.44 20.26 -47.00
C GLU A 28 55.61 19.69 -46.17
N GLU A 29 56.83 20.20 -46.36
CA GLU A 29 57.99 19.76 -45.57
C GLU A 29 57.81 20.00 -44.06
N LEU A 30 57.18 21.12 -43.67
CA LEU A 30 56.91 21.42 -42.27
C LEU A 30 55.84 20.49 -41.70
N GLN A 31 54.79 20.20 -42.47
CA GLN A 31 53.75 19.25 -42.08
C GLN A 31 54.31 17.84 -41.92
N ASP A 32 55.19 17.40 -42.81
CA ASP A 32 55.84 16.08 -42.72
C ASP A 32 56.76 15.97 -41.49
N ILE A 33 57.46 17.05 -41.14
CA ILE A 33 58.27 17.09 -39.91
C ILE A 33 57.37 17.00 -38.66
N ILE A 34 56.26 17.76 -38.62
CA ILE A 34 55.31 17.72 -37.51
C ILE A 34 54.65 16.34 -37.41
N LYS A 35 54.26 15.74 -38.53
CA LYS A 35 53.74 14.36 -38.58
C LYS A 35 54.77 13.35 -38.08
N ALA A 36 56.04 13.46 -38.47
CA ALA A 36 57.09 12.58 -38.01
C ALA A 36 57.31 12.68 -36.49
N ILE A 37 57.22 13.88 -35.91
CA ILE A 37 57.28 14.11 -34.46
C ILE A 37 56.13 13.41 -33.74
N ILE A 38 54.92 13.48 -34.30
CA ILE A 38 53.71 12.92 -33.67
C ILE A 38 53.66 11.39 -33.83
N CYS A 39 54.02 10.85 -35.00
CA CYS A 39 53.99 9.41 -35.28
C CYS A 39 55.13 8.64 -34.62
N HIS A 40 56.28 9.27 -34.38
CA HIS A 40 57.48 8.60 -33.86
C HIS A 40 58.20 9.43 -32.78
N PRO A 41 57.56 9.66 -31.61
CA PRO A 41 58.09 10.50 -30.54
C PRO A 41 59.46 10.02 -30.03
N TYR A 42 59.77 8.72 -30.10
CA TYR A 42 61.02 8.14 -29.59
C TYR A 42 62.23 8.22 -30.54
N ARG A 43 62.02 8.49 -31.83
CA ARG A 43 63.12 8.50 -32.82
C ARG A 43 63.94 9.80 -32.81
N LEU A 44 63.48 10.79 -32.07
CA LEU A 44 64.10 12.10 -31.97
C LEU A 44 64.95 12.16 -30.69
N LYS A 45 66.22 12.54 -30.83
CA LYS A 45 67.11 12.78 -29.70
C LYS A 45 66.73 14.11 -29.06
N TRP A 46 65.78 14.07 -28.13
CA TRP A 46 65.41 15.24 -27.34
C TRP A 46 66.52 15.55 -26.33
N GLY A 47 66.83 16.83 -26.14
CA GLY A 47 67.66 17.25 -25.01
C GLY A 47 66.97 16.97 -23.67
N PRO A 48 67.55 17.33 -22.51
CA PRO A 48 66.96 17.12 -21.18
C PRO A 48 65.68 17.94 -20.91
N ILE A 49 65.05 18.50 -21.94
CA ILE A 49 63.96 19.46 -21.86
C ILE A 49 62.65 18.74 -22.18
N GLY A 50 62.14 18.01 -21.19
CA GLY A 50 60.75 17.53 -21.16
C GLY A 50 60.51 16.11 -21.70
N SER A 51 59.25 15.69 -21.56
CA SER A 51 58.77 14.39 -22.01
C SER A 51 58.54 14.39 -23.53
N PRO A 52 58.98 13.35 -24.26
CA PRO A 52 58.75 13.22 -25.70
C PRO A 52 57.25 13.13 -26.04
N HIS A 53 56.44 12.55 -25.14
CA HIS A 53 54.99 12.40 -25.33
C HIS A 53 54.25 13.73 -25.17
N LYS A 54 54.58 14.53 -24.16
CA LYS A 54 53.99 15.86 -23.95
C LYS A 54 54.28 16.79 -25.12
N LEU A 55 55.47 16.67 -25.70
CA LEU A 55 55.86 17.45 -26.87
C LEU A 55 55.15 16.98 -28.14
N ALA A 56 55.04 15.67 -28.37
CA ALA A 56 54.23 15.14 -29.47
C ALA A 56 52.77 15.56 -29.36
N TRP A 57 52.21 15.61 -28.14
CA TRP A 57 50.85 16.09 -27.90
C TRP A 57 50.68 17.58 -28.18
N PHE A 58 51.66 18.40 -27.77
CA PHE A 58 51.69 19.82 -28.11
C PHE A 58 51.67 20.03 -29.63
N TRP A 59 52.50 19.30 -30.38
CA TRP A 59 52.54 19.39 -31.83
C TRP A 59 51.27 18.87 -32.51
N LEU A 60 50.62 17.85 -31.94
CA LEU A 60 49.29 17.40 -32.39
C LEU A 60 48.24 18.52 -32.26
N GLN A 61 48.20 19.21 -31.10
CA GLN A 61 47.28 20.34 -30.90
C GLN A 61 47.57 21.51 -31.86
N VAL A 62 48.84 21.80 -32.11
CA VAL A 62 49.26 22.83 -33.07
C VAL A 62 48.85 22.43 -34.49
N LEU A 63 49.02 21.16 -34.89
CA LEU A 63 48.60 20.69 -36.21
C LEU A 63 47.08 20.77 -36.39
N GLU A 64 46.29 20.26 -35.42
CA GLU A 64 44.82 20.28 -35.45
C GLU A 64 44.25 21.72 -35.46
N LYS A 65 44.95 22.68 -34.85
CA LYS A 65 44.53 24.09 -34.78
C LYS A 65 44.80 24.87 -36.06
N TRP A 66 45.94 24.61 -36.72
CA TRP A 66 46.41 25.43 -37.85
C TRP A 66 46.25 24.78 -39.21
N THR A 67 45.93 23.48 -39.27
CA THR A 67 45.72 22.75 -40.53
C THR A 67 44.39 22.00 -40.53
N LYS A 68 43.88 21.66 -41.71
CA LYS A 68 42.69 20.80 -41.86
C LYS A 68 43.04 19.30 -41.86
N GLU A 69 44.32 18.96 -41.76
CA GLU A 69 44.78 17.58 -41.77
C GLU A 69 44.42 16.88 -40.47
N ARG A 70 43.92 15.65 -40.59
CA ARG A 70 43.56 14.80 -39.44
C ARG A 70 44.56 13.68 -39.34
N ILE A 71 45.22 13.59 -38.19
CA ILE A 71 46.05 12.43 -37.87
C ILE A 71 45.13 11.22 -37.63
N PRO A 72 45.53 10.01 -38.07
CA PRO A 72 44.76 8.81 -37.82
C PRO A 72 44.39 8.65 -36.33
N PRO A 73 43.14 8.29 -36.00
CA PRO A 73 42.65 8.26 -34.62
C PRO A 73 43.44 7.31 -33.71
N HIS A 74 44.02 6.25 -34.28
CA HIS A 74 44.82 5.28 -33.54
C HIS A 74 46.15 5.86 -33.01
N ILE A 75 46.78 6.79 -33.75
CA ILE A 75 48.02 7.46 -33.31
C ILE A 75 47.70 8.42 -32.16
N LYS A 76 46.55 9.10 -32.25
CA LYS A 76 46.06 9.98 -31.20
C LYS A 76 45.75 9.21 -29.91
N GLN A 77 45.02 8.10 -29.99
CA GLN A 77 44.72 7.24 -28.84
C GLN A 77 45.98 6.63 -28.21
N GLU A 78 46.94 6.19 -29.03
CA GLU A 78 48.23 5.69 -28.55
C GLU A 78 49.02 6.78 -27.81
N LEU A 79 49.05 8.00 -28.34
CA LEU A 79 49.70 9.12 -27.68
C LEU A 79 49.00 9.52 -26.36
N GLU A 80 47.67 9.50 -26.32
CA GLU A 80 46.90 9.72 -25.09
C GLU A 80 47.21 8.65 -24.03
N PHE A 81 47.33 7.39 -24.44
CA PHE A 81 47.69 6.29 -23.55
C PHE A 81 49.13 6.40 -23.03
N LEU A 82 50.08 6.84 -23.87
CA LEU A 82 51.47 7.05 -23.46
C LEU A 82 51.61 8.19 -22.45
N LEU A 83 50.82 9.27 -22.60
CA LEU A 83 50.74 10.34 -21.59
C LEU A 83 50.19 9.81 -20.26
N LEU A 84 49.17 8.95 -20.32
CA LEU A 84 48.65 8.28 -19.13
C LEU A 84 49.72 7.41 -18.45
N LEU A 85 50.52 6.65 -19.21
CA LEU A 85 51.62 5.85 -18.65
C LEU A 85 52.66 6.71 -17.93
N GLU A 86 52.97 7.91 -18.41
CA GLU A 86 53.87 8.83 -17.70
C GLU A 86 53.27 9.30 -16.37
N GLU A 87 51.98 9.64 -16.35
CA GLU A 87 51.28 10.02 -15.12
C GLU A 87 51.22 8.85 -14.13
N LEU A 88 50.96 7.64 -14.63
CA LEU A 88 50.96 6.39 -13.86
C LEU A 88 52.33 6.07 -13.25
N GLY A 89 53.42 6.32 -14.00
CA GLY A 89 54.78 6.19 -13.48
C GLY A 89 55.08 7.20 -12.38
N SER A 90 54.56 8.42 -12.47
CA SER A 90 54.74 9.44 -11.43
C SER A 90 54.00 9.11 -10.12
N GLU A 91 52.95 8.30 -10.20
CA GLU A 91 52.15 7.82 -9.06
C GLU A 91 52.74 6.53 -8.43
N GLY A 92 53.93 6.08 -8.86
CA GLY A 92 54.69 5.02 -8.22
C GLY A 92 54.27 3.60 -8.60
N LEU A 93 53.82 3.38 -9.84
CA LEU A 93 53.76 2.06 -10.46
C LEU A 93 55.17 1.64 -10.89
N THR A 94 55.51 0.35 -10.76
CA THR A 94 56.84 -0.15 -11.14
C THR A 94 56.99 -0.14 -12.66
N GLU A 95 58.22 0.03 -13.15
CA GLU A 95 58.51 0.00 -14.59
C GLU A 95 58.04 -1.30 -15.27
N THR A 96 58.03 -2.42 -14.53
CA THR A 96 57.50 -3.71 -15.00
C THR A 96 56.00 -3.64 -15.31
N HIS A 97 55.19 -3.05 -14.43
CA HIS A 97 53.75 -2.89 -14.66
C HIS A 97 53.48 -1.91 -15.81
N LEU A 98 54.29 -0.86 -15.97
CA LEU A 98 54.14 0.08 -17.09
C LEU A 98 54.45 -0.58 -18.44
N GLN A 99 55.47 -1.45 -18.49
CA GLN A 99 55.80 -2.25 -19.66
C GLN A 99 54.67 -3.24 -20.00
N GLU A 100 54.18 -3.97 -19.01
CA GLU A 100 53.05 -4.91 -19.17
C GLU A 100 51.76 -4.20 -19.62
N LEU A 101 51.48 -3.00 -19.11
CA LEU A 101 50.34 -2.18 -19.54
C LEU A 101 50.50 -1.70 -21.00
N HIS A 102 51.70 -1.33 -21.40
CA HIS A 102 51.99 -0.94 -22.78
C HIS A 102 51.85 -2.12 -23.74
N GLU A 103 52.38 -3.29 -23.37
CA GLU A 103 52.23 -4.54 -24.12
C GLU A 103 50.75 -4.95 -24.22
N ALA A 104 49.99 -4.85 -23.12
CA ALA A 104 48.56 -5.14 -23.11
C ALA A 104 47.75 -4.18 -24.03
N PHE A 105 48.13 -2.90 -24.08
CA PHE A 105 47.52 -1.92 -24.99
C PHE A 105 47.85 -2.20 -26.46
N LEU A 106 49.06 -2.65 -26.76
CA LEU A 106 49.44 -3.06 -28.11
C LEU A 106 48.72 -4.36 -28.52
N ALA A 107 48.60 -5.32 -27.60
CA ALA A 107 47.88 -6.58 -27.81
C ALA A 107 46.37 -6.37 -28.05
N LEU A 108 45.79 -5.35 -27.43
CA LEU A 108 44.41 -4.91 -27.69
C LEU A 108 44.18 -4.57 -29.17
N ARG A 109 45.22 -4.09 -29.85
CA ARG A 109 45.16 -3.69 -31.27
C ARG A 109 45.51 -4.83 -32.23
N SER A 110 46.07 -5.95 -31.77
CA SER A 110 46.50 -7.09 -32.59
C SER A 110 45.52 -8.27 -32.61
N GLU A 111 44.36 -8.18 -31.92
CA GLU A 111 43.40 -9.27 -31.70
C GLU A 111 44.01 -10.52 -31.01
N GLU A 112 45.14 -10.38 -30.31
CA GLU A 112 45.77 -11.48 -29.58
C GLU A 112 45.14 -11.69 -28.19
N ARG A 113 45.21 -12.94 -27.69
CA ARG A 113 44.66 -13.31 -26.38
C ARG A 113 45.39 -12.55 -25.26
N ARG A 114 44.62 -11.80 -24.49
CA ARG A 114 45.09 -10.92 -23.41
C ARG A 114 45.31 -11.64 -22.09
N ASP A 115 46.32 -11.18 -21.35
CA ASP A 115 46.43 -11.36 -19.90
C ASP A 115 45.96 -10.08 -19.18
N ASP A 116 44.68 -10.04 -18.82
CA ASP A 116 44.07 -8.89 -18.09
C ASP A 116 44.58 -8.74 -16.65
N ALA A 117 45.44 -9.64 -16.17
CA ALA A 117 45.92 -9.67 -14.79
C ALA A 117 46.76 -8.43 -14.43
N ALA A 118 47.59 -7.95 -15.35
CA ALA A 118 48.41 -6.75 -15.17
C ALA A 118 47.53 -5.47 -15.09
N VAL A 119 46.49 -5.40 -15.93
CA VAL A 119 45.53 -4.27 -15.93
C VAL A 119 44.72 -4.25 -14.63
N LYS A 120 44.21 -5.42 -14.19
CA LYS A 120 43.43 -5.54 -12.94
C LYS A 120 44.26 -5.18 -11.71
N SER A 121 45.49 -5.69 -11.61
CA SER A 121 46.38 -5.36 -10.50
C SER A 121 46.77 -3.88 -10.48
N SER A 122 47.01 -3.28 -11.65
CA SER A 122 47.26 -1.85 -11.79
C SER A 122 46.06 -1.00 -11.36
N ILE A 123 44.83 -1.38 -11.74
CA ILE A 123 43.62 -0.71 -11.28
C ILE A 123 43.45 -0.86 -9.76
N GLN A 124 43.67 -2.06 -9.22
CA GLN A 124 43.55 -2.30 -7.79
C GLN A 124 44.55 -1.46 -6.98
N THR A 125 45.80 -1.36 -7.41
CA THR A 125 46.82 -0.54 -6.74
C THR A 125 46.48 0.96 -6.81
N LEU A 126 45.91 1.44 -7.92
CA LEU A 126 45.46 2.84 -8.04
C LEU A 126 44.26 3.16 -7.15
N LEU A 127 43.32 2.22 -7.02
CA LEU A 127 42.20 2.35 -6.09
C LEU A 127 42.68 2.36 -4.63
N GLU A 128 43.64 1.51 -4.28
CA GLU A 128 44.27 1.50 -2.95
C GLU A 128 45.06 2.80 -2.66
N LYS A 129 45.63 3.44 -3.68
CA LYS A 129 46.30 4.75 -3.60
C LYS A 129 45.34 5.95 -3.65
N LYS A 130 44.01 5.74 -3.60
CA LYS A 130 42.98 6.80 -3.65
C LYS A 130 43.00 7.64 -4.94
N LYS A 131 43.31 7.03 -6.09
CA LYS A 131 43.34 7.68 -7.41
C LYS A 131 42.28 7.10 -8.37
N PRO A 132 40.97 7.25 -8.06
CA PRO A 132 39.91 6.59 -8.82
C PRO A 132 39.75 7.14 -10.25
N ARG A 133 40.13 8.40 -10.50
CA ARG A 133 40.11 9.00 -11.85
C ARG A 133 41.10 8.32 -12.79
N LEU A 134 42.35 8.14 -12.34
CA LEU A 134 43.37 7.44 -13.13
C LEU A 134 42.99 5.99 -13.38
N ALA A 135 42.43 5.31 -12.37
CA ALA A 135 41.91 3.96 -12.51
C ALA A 135 40.77 3.88 -13.55
N GLN A 136 39.85 4.85 -13.55
CA GLN A 136 38.77 4.93 -14.54
C GLN A 136 39.29 5.21 -15.94
N THR A 137 40.25 6.14 -16.08
CA THR A 137 40.86 6.45 -17.38
C THR A 137 41.58 5.23 -17.95
N LEU A 138 42.33 4.49 -17.13
CA LEU A 138 42.91 3.20 -17.51
C LEU A 138 41.83 2.22 -17.96
N ALA A 139 40.78 2.06 -17.16
CA ALA A 139 39.68 1.17 -17.49
C ALA A 139 39.02 1.54 -18.83
N HIS A 140 38.85 2.84 -19.12
CA HIS A 140 38.29 3.33 -20.38
C HIS A 140 39.13 2.98 -21.60
N PHE A 141 40.47 3.03 -21.51
CA PHE A 141 41.35 2.62 -22.62
C PHE A 141 41.27 1.13 -22.93
N PHE A 142 40.99 0.31 -21.91
CA PHE A 142 40.85 -1.15 -22.04
C PHE A 142 39.38 -1.59 -22.17
N GLN A 143 38.42 -0.66 -22.19
CA GLN A 143 37.01 -0.95 -22.34
C GLN A 143 36.69 -1.10 -23.84
N ASP A 144 36.88 -2.30 -24.37
CA ASP A 144 36.61 -2.58 -25.77
C ASP A 144 35.11 -2.82 -26.05
N GLN A 145 34.70 -2.72 -27.31
CA GLN A 145 33.29 -2.91 -27.75
C GLN A 145 32.74 -4.33 -27.48
N SER A 146 33.61 -5.27 -27.08
CA SER A 146 33.24 -6.61 -26.65
C SER A 146 32.83 -6.61 -25.17
N CYS A 147 31.62 -7.08 -24.91
CA CYS A 147 30.95 -7.01 -23.61
C CYS A 147 31.63 -7.82 -22.47
N THR A 148 32.71 -8.55 -22.74
CA THR A 148 33.35 -9.48 -21.79
C THR A 148 34.45 -8.86 -20.93
N GLU A 149 35.30 -7.99 -21.46
CA GLU A 149 36.44 -7.46 -20.69
C GLU A 149 36.07 -6.31 -19.79
N GLY A 150 35.16 -5.44 -20.26
CA GLY A 150 34.65 -4.36 -19.42
C GLY A 150 33.91 -4.85 -18.16
N ARG A 151 33.40 -6.09 -18.15
CA ARG A 151 32.86 -6.74 -16.95
C ARG A 151 33.93 -7.08 -15.92
N ALA A 152 35.08 -7.59 -16.35
CA ALA A 152 36.16 -7.96 -15.44
C ALA A 152 36.80 -6.73 -14.78
N LEU A 153 36.83 -5.60 -15.51
CA LEU A 153 37.27 -4.31 -14.98
C LEU A 153 36.23 -3.75 -14.00
N GLN A 154 34.94 -3.74 -14.36
CA GLN A 154 33.85 -3.36 -13.45
C GLN A 154 33.87 -4.19 -12.16
N HIS A 155 34.12 -5.50 -12.25
CA HIS A 155 34.24 -6.38 -11.08
C HIS A 155 35.35 -5.94 -10.11
N THR A 156 36.49 -5.48 -10.64
CA THR A 156 37.62 -5.03 -9.82
C THR A 156 37.24 -3.82 -8.96
N PHE A 157 36.46 -2.89 -9.53
CA PHE A 157 35.92 -1.74 -8.78
C PHE A 157 34.87 -2.17 -7.75
N ILE A 158 33.94 -3.07 -8.11
CA ILE A 158 32.92 -3.59 -7.19
C ILE A 158 33.58 -4.32 -6.01
N GLN A 159 34.58 -5.16 -6.27
CA GLN A 159 35.29 -5.89 -5.22
C GLN A 159 36.04 -4.93 -4.27
N HIS A 160 36.63 -3.86 -4.79
CA HIS A 160 37.25 -2.82 -3.97
C HIS A 160 36.22 -2.12 -3.07
N LEU A 161 35.08 -1.72 -3.64
CA LEU A 161 33.97 -1.11 -2.88
C LEU A 161 33.45 -2.05 -1.79
N MET A 162 33.20 -3.32 -2.11
CA MET A 162 32.76 -4.34 -1.16
C MET A 162 33.77 -4.56 -0.02
N LYS A 163 35.08 -4.57 -0.33
CA LYS A 163 36.15 -4.69 0.67
C LYS A 163 36.17 -3.49 1.62
N LYS A 164 35.96 -2.27 1.11
CA LYS A 164 35.91 -1.04 1.90
C LYS A 164 34.62 -0.91 2.72
N LEU A 165 33.48 -1.29 2.15
CA LEU A 165 32.19 -1.36 2.86
C LEU A 165 32.22 -2.39 4.00
N GLY A 166 32.90 -3.52 3.81
CA GLY A 166 33.04 -4.56 4.85
C GLY A 166 34.06 -4.26 5.96
N LYS A 167 34.96 -3.28 5.77
CA LYS A 167 35.94 -2.85 6.77
C LYS A 167 35.96 -1.32 6.85
N PRO A 168 34.99 -0.70 7.55
CA PRO A 168 34.96 0.75 7.70
C PRO A 168 36.17 1.20 8.54
N GLU A 169 37.18 1.75 7.87
CA GLU A 169 38.32 2.41 8.51
C GLU A 169 37.85 3.75 9.09
N GLY A 170 38.24 4.10 10.31
CA GLY A 170 37.65 5.24 11.03
C GLY A 170 37.80 6.61 10.35
N ARG A 171 36.83 7.51 10.63
CA ARG A 171 36.59 8.91 10.16
C ARG A 171 36.01 9.07 8.75
N HIS A 172 35.20 10.11 8.54
CA HIS A 172 34.45 10.47 7.30
C HIS A 172 35.22 10.45 5.96
N GLU A 173 36.55 10.33 5.95
CA GLU A 173 37.37 10.33 4.74
C GLU A 173 37.08 9.11 3.83
N TRP A 174 36.83 7.93 4.40
CA TRP A 174 36.50 6.74 3.61
C TRP A 174 35.15 6.84 2.88
N VAL A 175 34.23 7.66 3.40
CA VAL A 175 32.91 7.90 2.79
C VAL A 175 33.06 8.68 1.48
N GLU A 176 33.90 9.72 1.47
CA GLU A 176 34.20 10.48 0.25
C GLU A 176 34.93 9.62 -0.78
N GLU A 177 35.82 8.73 -0.32
CA GLU A 177 36.47 7.75 -1.20
C GLU A 177 35.44 6.84 -1.88
N ILE A 178 34.48 6.30 -1.14
CA ILE A 178 33.41 5.47 -1.71
C ILE A 178 32.59 6.26 -2.73
N TYR A 179 32.14 7.48 -2.41
CA TYR A 179 31.38 8.29 -3.36
C TYR A 179 32.19 8.62 -4.63
N SER A 180 33.48 8.88 -4.47
CA SER A 180 34.37 9.14 -5.61
C SER A 180 34.51 7.91 -6.52
N VAL A 181 34.68 6.72 -5.94
CA VAL A 181 34.79 5.47 -6.70
C VAL A 181 33.44 5.09 -7.34
N LEU A 182 32.31 5.28 -6.63
CA LEU A 182 30.96 5.05 -7.18
C LEU A 182 30.67 5.96 -8.38
N SER A 183 31.02 7.25 -8.28
CA SER A 183 30.84 8.20 -9.37
C SER A 183 31.65 7.86 -10.64
N LEU A 184 32.77 7.16 -10.47
CA LEU A 184 33.71 6.81 -11.53
C LEU A 184 33.65 5.32 -11.94
N LEU A 185 32.71 4.54 -11.39
CA LEU A 185 32.57 3.12 -11.67
C LEU A 185 32.41 2.86 -13.19
N PRO A 186 33.24 2.04 -13.84
CA PRO A 186 33.02 1.69 -15.24
C PRO A 186 31.66 1.00 -15.42
N TRP A 187 30.89 1.39 -16.45
CA TRP A 187 29.61 0.74 -16.75
C TRP A 187 29.74 -0.18 -17.96
N CYS A 188 29.31 -1.44 -17.82
CA CYS A 188 29.12 -2.40 -18.89
C CYS A 188 27.71 -3.01 -18.85
N SER A 189 27.21 -3.44 -20.01
CA SER A 189 25.83 -3.92 -20.18
C SER A 189 25.43 -4.98 -19.14
N PRO A 190 24.20 -4.90 -18.58
CA PRO A 190 23.74 -5.78 -17.52
C PRO A 190 23.32 -7.12 -18.11
N ARG A 191 24.28 -8.01 -18.35
CA ARG A 191 23.98 -9.45 -18.43
C ARG A 191 24.44 -10.12 -17.13
N SER A 192 23.49 -10.18 -16.19
CA SER A 192 23.34 -11.17 -15.11
C SER A 192 24.63 -11.70 -14.49
N ASP A 193 25.36 -10.86 -13.75
CA ASP A 193 26.42 -11.35 -12.84
C ASP A 193 26.06 -11.23 -11.36
N GLY A 194 24.88 -10.68 -10.99
CA GLY A 194 24.38 -10.56 -9.61
C GLY A 194 25.23 -9.68 -8.66
N GLN A 195 26.49 -9.43 -8.98
CA GLN A 195 27.42 -8.69 -8.13
C GLN A 195 27.07 -7.21 -7.98
N LEU A 196 26.52 -6.61 -9.04
CA LEU A 196 26.00 -5.24 -8.97
C LEU A 196 24.81 -5.17 -7.99
N GLU A 197 23.93 -6.16 -8.01
CA GLU A 197 22.82 -6.27 -7.06
C GLU A 197 23.37 -6.40 -5.64
N THR A 198 24.35 -7.27 -5.39
CA THR A 198 24.99 -7.38 -4.06
C THR A 198 25.65 -6.07 -3.59
N LEU A 199 26.24 -5.29 -4.51
CA LEU A 199 26.74 -3.96 -4.19
C LEU A 199 25.60 -3.02 -3.82
N CYS A 200 24.50 -3.01 -4.58
CA CYS A 200 23.33 -2.22 -4.25
C CYS A 200 22.71 -2.62 -2.90
N GLU A 201 22.65 -3.91 -2.58
CA GLU A 201 22.16 -4.42 -1.30
C GLU A 201 23.05 -3.97 -0.13
N THR A 202 24.38 -4.02 -0.28
CA THR A 202 25.31 -3.55 0.76
C THR A 202 25.30 -2.04 0.93
N LEU A 203 25.18 -1.28 -0.18
CA LEU A 203 25.01 0.17 -0.14
C LEU A 203 23.70 0.55 0.56
N TRP A 204 22.61 -0.18 0.28
CA TRP A 204 21.33 0.01 0.95
C TRP A 204 21.43 -0.28 2.45
N ALA A 205 22.08 -1.37 2.85
CA ALA A 205 22.27 -1.70 4.27
C ALA A 205 23.12 -0.64 5.01
N ALA A 206 24.05 0.00 4.31
CA ALA A 206 24.92 1.03 4.89
C ALA A 206 24.27 2.44 4.95
N ARG A 207 23.06 2.62 4.39
CA ARG A 207 22.36 3.92 4.32
C ARG A 207 21.97 4.49 5.69
N ASP A 208 21.70 3.60 6.65
CA ASP A 208 21.26 3.97 8.01
C ASP A 208 22.47 4.35 8.90
N GLY A 209 23.68 4.32 8.32
CA GLY A 209 24.94 4.67 8.96
C GLY A 209 25.57 5.94 8.36
N PRO A 210 26.88 5.91 8.03
CA PRO A 210 27.62 7.10 7.60
C PRO A 210 27.41 7.48 6.12
N LEU A 211 26.78 6.60 5.33
CA LEU A 211 26.46 6.86 3.92
C LEU A 211 25.03 7.39 3.82
N GLN A 212 24.86 8.60 3.29
CA GLN A 212 23.53 9.16 3.00
C GLN A 212 23.00 8.65 1.66
N GLU A 213 21.74 8.23 1.63
CA GLU A 213 21.05 7.74 0.42
C GLU A 213 21.08 8.76 -0.72
N GLU A 214 20.84 10.04 -0.42
CA GLU A 214 20.86 11.13 -1.40
C GLU A 214 22.22 11.26 -2.12
N ARG A 215 23.30 11.05 -1.38
CA ARG A 215 24.66 11.10 -1.94
C ARG A 215 25.01 9.84 -2.72
N ILE A 216 24.49 8.67 -2.33
CA ILE A 216 24.59 7.44 -3.13
C ILE A 216 23.90 7.65 -4.48
N LEU A 217 22.64 8.11 -4.47
CA LEU A 217 21.89 8.43 -5.69
C LEU A 217 22.62 9.48 -6.53
N GLY A 218 23.13 10.54 -5.90
CA GLY A 218 23.97 11.57 -6.52
C GLY A 218 25.20 11.01 -7.23
N SER A 219 25.86 10.00 -6.63
CA SER A 219 27.04 9.35 -7.22
C SER A 219 26.70 8.38 -8.35
N LEU A 220 25.50 7.82 -8.36
CA LEU A 220 25.03 6.89 -9.39
C LEU A 220 24.43 7.61 -10.61
N LEU A 221 24.01 8.87 -10.45
CA LEU A 221 23.47 9.70 -11.52
C LEU A 221 24.53 10.00 -12.59
N ARG A 222 24.22 9.67 -13.85
CA ARG A 222 25.10 9.93 -15.01
C ARG A 222 24.35 10.64 -16.12
N PRO A 223 24.96 11.62 -16.82
CA PRO A 223 24.28 12.41 -17.86
C PRO A 223 23.69 11.64 -19.05
N ARG A 224 23.99 10.33 -19.20
CA ARG A 224 23.58 9.50 -20.35
C ARG A 224 23.27 8.04 -19.97
N CYS A 225 23.16 7.72 -18.68
CA CYS A 225 23.04 6.33 -18.22
C CYS A 225 22.27 6.26 -16.91
N ASP A 226 21.00 5.88 -17.00
CA ASP A 226 20.09 5.76 -15.85
C ASP A 226 20.03 4.33 -15.31
N THR A 227 20.73 3.39 -15.94
CA THR A 227 20.66 1.96 -15.62
C THR A 227 21.25 1.62 -14.25
N LEU A 228 22.34 2.28 -13.85
CA LEU A 228 22.90 2.10 -12.51
C LEU A 228 21.94 2.60 -11.43
N LEU A 229 21.32 3.75 -11.69
CA LEU A 229 20.31 4.31 -10.81
C LEU A 229 19.08 3.40 -10.75
N SER A 230 18.62 2.88 -11.89
CA SER A 230 17.44 2.01 -11.93
C SER A 230 17.67 0.68 -11.21
N VAL A 231 18.87 0.08 -11.33
CA VAL A 231 19.24 -1.14 -10.60
C VAL A 231 19.32 -0.88 -9.08
N TYR A 232 19.87 0.25 -8.67
CA TYR A 232 19.88 0.62 -7.25
C TYR A 232 18.46 0.85 -6.74
N CYS A 233 17.64 1.64 -7.44
CA CYS A 233 16.27 1.95 -7.05
C CYS A 233 15.39 0.70 -7.01
N SER A 234 15.53 -0.24 -7.95
CA SER A 234 14.77 -1.50 -7.93
C SER A 234 15.20 -2.40 -6.77
N THR A 235 16.50 -2.48 -6.48
CA THR A 235 17.03 -3.22 -5.33
C THR A 235 16.59 -2.61 -4.01
N ALA A 236 16.66 -1.28 -3.89
CA ALA A 236 16.20 -0.49 -2.76
C ALA A 236 14.71 -0.74 -2.48
N LEU A 237 13.84 -0.62 -3.49
CA LEU A 237 12.41 -0.88 -3.36
C LEU A 237 12.13 -2.32 -2.91
N ARG A 238 12.80 -3.32 -3.52
CA ARG A 238 12.65 -4.73 -3.14
C ARG A 238 13.03 -4.95 -1.67
N LEU A 239 14.22 -4.50 -1.26
CA LEU A 239 14.69 -4.67 0.11
C LEU A 239 13.83 -3.90 1.12
N GLN A 240 13.29 -2.75 0.73
CA GLN A 240 12.37 -2.00 1.57
C GLN A 240 11.08 -2.78 1.82
N ARG A 241 10.49 -3.36 0.77
CA ARG A 241 9.30 -4.22 0.88
C ARG A 241 9.59 -5.44 1.75
N ASP A 242 10.72 -6.11 1.52
CA ASP A 242 11.12 -7.28 2.32
C ASP A 242 11.29 -6.93 3.81
N HIS A 243 11.88 -5.77 4.11
CA HIS A 243 12.05 -5.29 5.48
C HIS A 243 10.70 -4.97 6.15
N LEU A 244 9.80 -4.32 5.41
CA LEU A 244 8.45 -4.00 5.87
C LEU A 244 7.60 -5.26 6.10
N LEU A 245 7.69 -6.24 5.21
CA LEU A 245 7.00 -7.53 5.35
C LEU A 245 7.51 -8.33 6.56
N ARG A 246 8.82 -8.33 6.81
CA ARG A 246 9.40 -9.00 8.00
C ARG A 246 9.04 -8.33 9.31
N ASN A 247 8.86 -7.01 9.28
CA ASN A 247 8.47 -6.22 10.45
C ASN A 247 6.96 -5.97 10.51
N ALA A 248 6.17 -6.64 9.67
CA ALA A 248 4.73 -6.50 9.67
C ALA A 248 4.17 -7.00 11.01
N PRO A 249 3.14 -6.34 11.56
CA PRO A 249 2.47 -6.83 12.76
C PRO A 249 1.95 -8.25 12.54
N GLU A 250 2.12 -9.12 13.54
CA GLU A 250 1.57 -10.48 13.50
C GLU A 250 0.05 -10.42 13.44
N THR A 251 -0.52 -10.83 12.31
CA THR A 251 -1.95 -11.06 12.10
C THR A 251 -2.25 -12.54 12.37
N ARG A 252 -3.42 -12.82 12.95
CA ARG A 252 -3.94 -14.19 13.11
C ARG A 252 -4.29 -14.79 11.75
N ALA A 253 -4.74 -13.97 10.81
CA ALA A 253 -5.02 -14.37 9.44
C ALA A 253 -3.79 -14.18 8.52
N ASP A 254 -3.68 -15.05 7.51
CA ASP A 254 -2.69 -14.89 6.45
C ASP A 254 -3.17 -13.86 5.44
N LEU A 255 -2.93 -12.58 5.75
CA LEU A 255 -3.24 -11.48 4.83
C LEU A 255 -2.34 -11.56 3.57
N PRO A 256 -2.83 -11.15 2.40
CA PRO A 256 -1.98 -11.06 1.23
C PRO A 256 -0.88 -9.99 1.42
N GLU A 257 0.18 -10.09 0.62
CA GLU A 257 1.40 -9.30 0.83
C GLU A 257 1.16 -7.79 0.71
N ALA A 258 0.21 -7.37 -0.12
CA ALA A 258 -0.11 -5.95 -0.33
C ALA A 258 -0.75 -5.32 0.92
N GLU A 259 -1.62 -6.07 1.58
CA GLU A 259 -2.32 -5.69 2.80
C GLU A 259 -1.35 -5.68 3.98
N LYS A 260 -0.47 -6.69 4.10
CA LYS A 260 0.62 -6.71 5.09
C LYS A 260 1.56 -5.51 4.93
N LEU A 261 1.93 -5.17 3.70
CA LEU A 261 2.74 -3.99 3.40
C LEU A 261 2.01 -2.71 3.82
N THR A 262 0.76 -2.54 3.43
CA THR A 262 -0.04 -1.35 3.77
C THR A 262 -0.18 -1.18 5.28
N LEU A 263 -0.44 -2.28 6.00
CA LEU A 263 -0.56 -2.30 7.44
C LEU A 263 0.76 -1.92 8.13
N SER A 264 1.89 -2.47 7.65
CA SER A 264 3.23 -2.13 8.16
C SER A 264 3.56 -0.65 7.94
N LEU A 265 3.24 -0.09 6.78
CA LEU A 265 3.46 1.31 6.42
C LEU A 265 2.65 2.25 7.32
N CYS A 266 1.36 1.97 7.48
CA CYS A 266 0.46 2.81 8.29
C CYS A 266 0.82 2.80 9.79
N CYS A 267 1.40 1.69 10.28
CA CYS A 267 1.83 1.53 11.67
C CYS A 267 3.26 2.05 11.94
N HIS A 268 4.01 2.42 10.91
CA HIS A 268 5.40 2.86 11.06
C HIS A 268 5.50 4.24 11.74
N LYS A 269 6.58 4.46 12.51
CA LYS A 269 6.79 5.69 13.30
C LYS A 269 7.26 6.87 12.47
N ASP A 270 8.07 6.62 11.44
CA ASP A 270 8.66 7.67 10.59
C ASP A 270 7.70 8.02 9.43
N ARG A 271 6.96 9.12 9.60
CA ARG A 271 5.89 9.53 8.68
C ARG A 271 6.38 9.99 7.31
N PRO A 272 7.40 10.86 7.19
CA PRO A 272 7.91 11.30 5.90
C PRO A 272 8.38 10.15 5.01
N SER A 273 9.12 9.18 5.57
CA SER A 273 9.59 8.02 4.80
C SER A 273 8.45 7.08 4.42
N THR A 274 7.46 6.87 5.29
CA THR A 274 6.24 6.13 4.98
C THR A 274 5.52 6.73 3.77
N TRP A 275 5.27 8.05 3.77
CA TRP A 275 4.58 8.71 2.65
C TRP A 275 5.36 8.66 1.34
N LYS A 276 6.68 8.83 1.41
CA LYS A 276 7.57 8.63 0.25
C LYS A 276 7.39 7.21 -0.31
N THR A 277 7.31 6.21 0.56
CA THR A 277 7.17 4.80 0.16
C THR A 277 5.80 4.52 -0.42
N ILE A 278 4.72 4.98 0.22
CA ILE A 278 3.35 4.87 -0.28
C ILE A 278 3.25 5.48 -1.68
N PHE A 279 3.86 6.65 -1.90
CA PHE A 279 3.87 7.31 -3.19
C PHE A 279 4.53 6.45 -4.29
N PHE A 280 5.73 5.92 -4.03
CA PHE A 280 6.41 5.04 -5.01
C PHE A 280 5.68 3.72 -5.23
N GLU A 281 5.04 3.18 -4.19
CA GLU A 281 4.21 1.99 -4.28
C GLU A 281 2.96 2.20 -5.14
N CYS A 282 2.31 3.37 -5.02
CA CYS A 282 1.19 3.73 -5.89
C CYS A 282 1.63 3.86 -7.36
N LEU A 283 2.80 4.44 -7.62
CA LEU A 283 3.34 4.57 -8.97
C LEU A 283 3.69 3.20 -9.59
N ASN A 284 4.23 2.27 -8.80
CA ASN A 284 4.62 0.95 -9.28
C ASN A 284 3.42 0.02 -9.48
N SER A 285 2.44 0.05 -8.57
CA SER A 285 1.26 -0.82 -8.61
C SER A 285 0.14 -0.29 -9.51
N GLY A 286 0.12 1.02 -9.78
CA GLY A 286 -0.99 1.70 -10.45
C GLY A 286 -2.27 1.80 -9.60
N LYS A 287 -2.23 1.35 -8.34
CA LYS A 287 -3.37 1.39 -7.43
C LYS A 287 -3.31 2.62 -6.54
N HIS A 288 -4.47 3.15 -6.19
CA HIS A 288 -4.55 4.31 -5.30
C HIS A 288 -4.29 3.88 -3.84
N PHE A 289 -3.53 4.68 -3.08
CA PHE A 289 -3.22 4.34 -1.68
C PHE A 289 -4.49 4.14 -0.84
N LEU A 290 -5.51 4.97 -1.07
CA LEU A 290 -6.78 4.88 -0.34
C LEU A 290 -7.50 3.56 -0.59
N GLU A 291 -7.46 3.05 -1.82
CA GLU A 291 -8.04 1.76 -2.18
C GLU A 291 -7.34 0.63 -1.40
N GLN A 292 -6.01 0.66 -1.35
CA GLN A 292 -5.23 -0.32 -0.59
C GLN A 292 -5.52 -0.26 0.91
N VAL A 293 -5.65 0.94 1.48
CA VAL A 293 -6.01 1.14 2.89
C VAL A 293 -7.43 0.62 3.19
N LEU A 294 -8.40 0.89 2.32
CA LEU A 294 -9.78 0.42 2.49
C LEU A 294 -9.88 -1.11 2.38
N ILE A 295 -9.24 -1.72 1.38
CA ILE A 295 -9.22 -3.19 1.22
C ILE A 295 -8.58 -3.83 2.44
N THR A 296 -7.42 -3.32 2.87
CA THR A 296 -6.73 -3.82 4.07
C THR A 296 -7.62 -3.70 5.31
N ALA A 297 -8.31 -2.57 5.49
CA ALA A 297 -9.22 -2.39 6.61
C ALA A 297 -10.42 -3.34 6.57
N LEU A 298 -11.01 -3.60 5.39
CA LEU A 298 -12.12 -4.54 5.23
C LEU A 298 -11.68 -5.98 5.51
N ASP A 299 -10.48 -6.39 5.08
CA ASP A 299 -9.98 -7.72 5.38
C ASP A 299 -9.67 -7.89 6.88
N LEU A 300 -9.18 -6.85 7.56
CA LEU A 300 -9.07 -6.87 9.03
C LEU A 300 -10.43 -7.01 9.73
N ILE A 301 -11.50 -6.44 9.17
CA ILE A 301 -12.86 -6.59 9.71
C ILE A 301 -13.34 -8.03 9.51
N LYS A 302 -13.18 -8.61 8.32
CA LYS A 302 -13.56 -10.01 8.02
C LYS A 302 -12.87 -11.01 8.94
N HIS A 303 -11.62 -10.72 9.32
CA HIS A 303 -10.82 -11.56 10.22
C HIS A 303 -10.91 -11.16 11.71
N GLU A 304 -11.79 -10.21 12.05
CA GLU A 304 -12.03 -9.72 13.43
C GLU A 304 -10.75 -9.20 14.14
N GLU A 305 -9.82 -8.63 13.37
CA GLU A 305 -8.54 -8.10 13.85
C GLU A 305 -8.64 -6.62 14.28
N PHE A 306 -9.54 -6.37 15.23
CA PHE A 306 -9.92 -5.03 15.68
C PHE A 306 -8.76 -4.19 16.25
N SER A 307 -7.77 -4.83 16.88
CA SER A 307 -6.59 -4.13 17.42
C SER A 307 -5.69 -3.54 16.33
N GLN A 308 -5.61 -4.21 15.18
CA GLN A 308 -4.84 -3.75 14.03
C GLN A 308 -5.59 -2.68 13.26
N LEU A 309 -6.92 -2.88 13.11
CA LEU A 309 -7.81 -1.90 12.51
C LEU A 309 -7.73 -0.54 13.24
N ARG A 310 -7.74 -0.57 14.57
CA ARG A 310 -7.56 0.64 15.38
C ARG A 310 -6.22 1.33 15.10
N ARG A 311 -5.11 0.56 14.99
CA ARG A 311 -3.77 1.12 14.70
C ARG A 311 -3.70 1.74 13.30
N LEU A 312 -4.30 1.09 12.31
CA LEU A 312 -4.35 1.56 10.93
C LEU A 312 -5.09 2.89 10.80
N LEU A 313 -6.19 3.07 11.56
CA LEU A 313 -7.04 4.26 11.51
C LEU A 313 -6.69 5.36 12.52
N GLN A 314 -5.75 5.15 13.44
CA GLN A 314 -5.48 6.08 14.55
C GLN A 314 -5.00 7.47 14.13
N GLN A 315 -4.42 7.61 12.94
CA GLN A 315 -3.75 8.84 12.50
C GLN A 315 -4.45 9.49 11.31
N GLU A 316 -3.86 9.46 10.12
CA GLU A 316 -4.32 10.20 8.93
C GLU A 316 -5.61 9.63 8.32
N PHE A 317 -5.93 8.37 8.63
CA PHE A 317 -7.09 7.65 8.09
C PHE A 317 -8.30 7.64 9.02
N GLN A 318 -8.24 8.36 10.14
CA GLN A 318 -9.35 8.46 11.09
C GLN A 318 -10.70 8.87 10.46
N PRO A 319 -10.74 9.80 9.47
CA PRO A 319 -11.99 10.18 8.82
C PRO A 319 -12.69 9.06 8.05
N LEU A 320 -12.00 7.95 7.74
CA LEU A 320 -12.59 6.81 7.02
C LEU A 320 -13.34 5.84 7.94
N SER A 321 -13.25 6.02 9.26
CA SER A 321 -13.79 5.10 10.26
C SER A 321 -15.28 4.80 10.08
N ARG A 322 -16.12 5.84 10.00
CA ARG A 322 -17.58 5.67 9.84
C ARG A 322 -17.97 5.10 8.48
N LEU A 323 -17.21 5.40 7.42
CA LEU A 323 -17.42 4.78 6.11
C LEU A 323 -17.08 3.29 6.14
N LEU A 324 -15.95 2.93 6.75
CA LEU A 324 -15.52 1.54 6.89
C LEU A 324 -16.48 0.71 7.73
N LEU A 325 -17.11 1.32 8.74
CA LEU A 325 -18.14 0.66 9.53
C LEU A 325 -19.33 0.23 8.68
N LEU A 326 -19.81 1.10 7.79
CA LEU A 326 -20.94 0.78 6.90
C LEU A 326 -20.54 -0.28 5.86
N LEU A 327 -19.36 -0.16 5.26
CA LEU A 327 -18.88 -1.12 4.26
C LEU A 327 -18.56 -2.50 4.86
N GLY A 328 -18.06 -2.53 6.09
CA GLY A 328 -17.66 -3.75 6.79
C GLY A 328 -18.76 -4.38 7.64
N TRP A 329 -19.96 -3.78 7.72
CA TRP A 329 -21.01 -4.23 8.63
C TRP A 329 -21.43 -5.69 8.40
N THR A 330 -21.62 -6.05 7.13
CA THR A 330 -22.00 -7.40 6.69
C THR A 330 -20.93 -8.46 6.90
N HIS A 331 -19.72 -8.07 7.30
CA HIS A 331 -18.63 -8.98 7.59
C HIS A 331 -18.53 -9.36 9.08
N CYS A 332 -19.37 -8.80 9.95
CA CYS A 332 -19.40 -9.17 11.37
C CYS A 332 -19.94 -10.60 11.56
N GLN A 333 -19.23 -11.43 12.32
CA GLN A 333 -19.59 -12.83 12.57
C GLN A 333 -20.35 -13.05 13.89
N SER A 334 -20.50 -12.02 14.73
CA SER A 334 -21.28 -12.07 15.97
C SER A 334 -21.81 -10.69 16.37
N LEU A 335 -22.78 -10.66 17.27
CA LEU A 335 -23.25 -9.41 17.90
C LEU A 335 -22.12 -8.72 18.68
N THR A 336 -21.28 -9.51 19.35
CA THR A 336 -20.12 -8.97 20.08
C THR A 336 -19.09 -8.32 19.16
N SER A 337 -18.86 -8.88 17.98
CA SER A 337 -17.92 -8.31 17.01
C SER A 337 -18.47 -7.05 16.35
N ALA A 338 -19.77 -6.99 16.08
CA ALA A 338 -20.46 -5.75 15.67
C ALA A 338 -20.38 -4.65 16.76
N GLN A 339 -20.54 -5.02 18.02
CA GLN A 339 -20.44 -4.08 19.15
C GLN A 339 -19.01 -3.51 19.29
N VAL A 340 -17.99 -4.37 19.21
CA VAL A 340 -16.58 -3.96 19.23
C VAL A 340 -16.27 -3.07 18.03
N LEU A 341 -16.74 -3.41 16.83
CA LEU A 341 -16.56 -2.62 15.62
C LEU A 341 -17.18 -1.20 15.76
N LEU A 342 -18.42 -1.10 16.26
CA LEU A 342 -19.07 0.19 16.55
C LEU A 342 -18.30 1.00 17.57
N SER A 343 -17.76 0.36 18.61
CA SER A 343 -16.99 1.07 19.63
C SER A 343 -15.75 1.74 19.03
N ILE A 344 -15.00 1.00 18.20
CA ILE A 344 -13.74 1.45 17.63
C ILE A 344 -13.95 2.48 16.51
N LEU A 345 -14.93 2.24 15.63
CA LEU A 345 -15.12 3.04 14.41
C LEU A 345 -16.13 4.18 14.55
N HIS A 346 -16.95 4.20 15.61
CA HIS A 346 -17.95 5.24 15.80
C HIS A 346 -17.89 5.92 17.18
N LYS A 347 -17.87 5.16 18.28
CA LYS A 347 -17.92 5.72 19.65
C LYS A 347 -16.61 6.39 20.09
N ASP A 348 -15.48 5.82 19.69
CA ASP A 348 -14.13 6.36 20.00
C ASP A 348 -13.71 7.52 19.08
N GLN A 349 -14.55 7.92 18.13
CA GLN A 349 -14.22 8.93 17.11
C GLN A 349 -14.52 10.35 17.57
N ALA A 350 -13.68 11.30 17.12
CA ALA A 350 -13.94 12.71 17.33
C ALA A 350 -15.14 13.19 16.48
N SER A 351 -15.71 14.34 16.82
CA SER A 351 -16.70 15.02 15.98
C SER A 351 -16.04 15.37 14.64
N ALA A 352 -16.51 14.75 13.56
CA ALA A 352 -16.05 14.99 12.20
C ALA A 352 -17.20 15.57 11.36
N ASN A 353 -16.87 16.12 10.18
CA ASN A 353 -17.82 16.80 9.28
C ASN A 353 -18.63 15.81 8.41
N ASP A 354 -19.11 14.74 8.99
CA ASP A 354 -19.75 13.58 8.33
C ASP A 354 -21.07 13.24 9.03
N THR A 355 -21.91 14.27 9.23
CA THR A 355 -23.20 14.18 9.93
C THR A 355 -24.10 13.06 9.38
N VAL A 356 -24.13 12.89 8.06
CA VAL A 356 -24.91 11.84 7.40
C VAL A 356 -24.42 10.44 7.77
N LEU A 357 -23.10 10.18 7.72
CA LEU A 357 -22.55 8.89 8.12
C LEU A 357 -22.76 8.63 9.61
N GLN A 358 -22.67 9.69 10.43
CA GLN A 358 -22.94 9.62 11.84
C GLN A 358 -24.39 9.20 12.13
N GLU A 359 -25.38 9.75 11.40
CA GLU A 359 -26.80 9.35 11.51
C GLU A 359 -27.00 7.87 11.19
N PHE A 360 -26.40 7.36 10.10
CA PHE A 360 -26.49 5.93 9.78
C PHE A 360 -25.85 5.04 10.85
N CYS A 361 -24.72 5.45 11.42
CA CYS A 361 -24.07 4.69 12.50
C CYS A 361 -24.88 4.71 13.81
N HIS A 362 -25.58 5.81 14.11
CA HIS A 362 -26.52 5.89 15.23
C HIS A 362 -27.70 4.95 15.03
N LEU A 363 -28.24 4.89 13.80
CA LEU A 363 -29.29 3.93 13.47
C LEU A 363 -28.81 2.49 13.67
N LEU A 364 -27.61 2.13 13.16
CA LEU A 364 -27.04 0.81 13.39
C LEU A 364 -26.83 0.50 14.88
N THR A 365 -26.42 1.49 15.68
CA THR A 365 -26.29 1.34 17.13
C THR A 365 -27.63 1.04 17.79
N SER A 366 -28.71 1.72 17.37
CA SER A 366 -30.06 1.46 17.88
C SER A 366 -30.57 0.06 17.50
N GLN A 367 -30.36 -0.36 16.25
CA GLN A 367 -30.80 -1.66 15.76
C GLN A 367 -30.00 -2.81 16.39
N LEU A 368 -28.70 -2.63 16.63
CA LEU A 368 -27.90 -3.60 17.37
C LEU A 368 -28.41 -3.76 18.81
N GLY A 369 -28.79 -2.66 19.47
CA GLY A 369 -29.37 -2.72 20.82
C GLY A 369 -30.67 -3.53 20.87
N ILE A 370 -31.47 -3.51 19.81
CA ILE A 370 -32.68 -4.35 19.68
C ILE A 370 -32.30 -5.83 19.57
N LEU A 371 -31.29 -6.17 18.76
CA LEU A 371 -30.81 -7.55 18.63
C LEU A 371 -30.19 -8.08 19.93
N GLU A 372 -29.39 -7.27 20.63
CA GLU A 372 -28.85 -7.59 21.97
C GLU A 372 -29.98 -7.84 22.98
N TRP A 373 -31.06 -7.04 22.91
CA TRP A 373 -32.24 -7.27 23.75
C TRP A 373 -32.96 -8.58 23.40
N CYS A 374 -33.11 -8.91 22.11
CA CYS A 374 -33.70 -10.18 21.67
C CYS A 374 -32.92 -11.38 22.20
N GLU A 375 -31.60 -11.36 22.09
CA GLU A 375 -30.71 -12.41 22.60
C GLU A 375 -30.85 -12.58 24.12
N ALA A 376 -30.89 -11.48 24.87
CA ALA A 376 -31.01 -11.51 26.32
C ALA A 376 -32.37 -12.01 26.84
N ASN A 377 -33.47 -11.70 26.13
CA ASN A 377 -34.82 -12.02 26.57
C ASN A 377 -35.37 -13.32 25.96
N ASN A 378 -34.76 -13.84 24.90
CA ASN A 378 -35.14 -15.11 24.29
C ASN A 378 -33.91 -16.00 24.02
N PRO A 379 -33.41 -16.74 25.02
CA PRO A 379 -32.17 -17.52 24.91
C PRO A 379 -32.25 -18.75 23.99
N GLY A 380 -33.40 -18.99 23.34
CA GLY A 380 -33.60 -20.09 22.39
C GLY A 380 -33.37 -19.70 20.91
N ILE A 381 -32.98 -18.46 20.62
CA ILE A 381 -32.75 -18.01 19.24
C ILE A 381 -31.43 -18.62 18.73
N PRO A 382 -31.42 -19.26 17.55
CA PRO A 382 -30.18 -19.73 16.93
C PRO A 382 -29.31 -18.55 16.49
N GLU A 383 -28.00 -18.68 16.66
CA GLU A 383 -27.02 -17.64 16.33
C GLU A 383 -27.08 -17.25 14.85
N GLU A 384 -27.38 -18.21 13.96
CA GLU A 384 -27.55 -17.95 12.53
C GLU A 384 -28.71 -17.01 12.22
N ALA A 385 -29.80 -17.07 13.00
CA ALA A 385 -30.95 -16.17 12.81
C ALA A 385 -30.61 -14.74 13.27
N LEU A 386 -29.85 -14.58 14.36
CA LEU A 386 -29.36 -13.28 14.79
C LEU A 386 -28.42 -12.66 13.76
N LEU A 387 -27.54 -13.47 13.16
CA LEU A 387 -26.61 -13.03 12.11
C LEU A 387 -27.32 -12.67 10.80
N ALA A 388 -28.30 -13.47 10.38
CA ALA A 388 -29.09 -13.16 9.19
C ALA A 388 -29.80 -11.81 9.33
N GLN A 389 -30.37 -11.52 10.52
CA GLN A 389 -31.00 -10.23 10.79
C GLN A 389 -29.96 -9.09 10.89
N LEU A 390 -28.78 -9.35 11.47
CA LEU A 390 -27.68 -8.37 11.55
C LEU A 390 -27.20 -7.91 10.15
N HIS A 391 -27.11 -8.83 9.19
CA HIS A 391 -26.67 -8.52 7.81
C HIS A 391 -27.76 -7.88 6.95
N THR A 392 -29.03 -8.01 7.34
CA THR A 392 -30.19 -7.51 6.58
C THR A 392 -30.91 -6.34 7.26
N LEU A 393 -30.26 -5.67 8.22
CA LEU A 393 -30.82 -4.54 8.98
C LEU A 393 -31.34 -3.39 8.10
N GLU A 394 -30.86 -3.24 6.88
CA GLU A 394 -31.34 -2.21 5.94
C GLU A 394 -32.75 -2.52 5.38
N ASN A 395 -33.13 -3.79 5.35
CA ASN A 395 -34.35 -4.25 4.68
C ASN A 395 -35.56 -4.37 5.62
N HIS A 396 -35.31 -4.42 6.94
CA HIS A 396 -36.32 -4.76 7.93
C HIS A 396 -36.53 -3.63 8.94
N SER A 397 -37.79 -3.42 9.34
CA SER A 397 -38.10 -2.51 10.44
C SER A 397 -37.71 -3.13 11.78
N ALA A 398 -37.42 -2.29 12.78
CA ALA A 398 -37.19 -2.72 14.16
C ALA A 398 -38.30 -3.66 14.67
N LEU A 399 -39.56 -3.36 14.30
CA LEU A 399 -40.72 -4.15 14.68
C LEU A 399 -40.72 -5.55 14.04
N TYR A 400 -40.30 -5.65 12.77
CA TYR A 400 -40.18 -6.93 12.08
C TYR A 400 -39.13 -7.82 12.75
N VAL A 401 -37.96 -7.26 13.07
CA VAL A 401 -36.88 -7.96 13.77
C VAL A 401 -37.32 -8.45 15.15
N LEU A 402 -38.02 -7.60 15.91
CA LEU A 402 -38.59 -7.97 17.21
C LEU A 402 -39.62 -9.10 17.08
N HIS A 403 -40.50 -9.04 16.08
CA HIS A 403 -41.53 -10.05 15.87
C HIS A 403 -40.96 -11.40 15.40
N SER A 404 -39.94 -11.39 14.55
CA SER A 404 -39.34 -12.61 14.01
C SER A 404 -38.49 -13.36 15.04
N LEU A 405 -37.79 -12.62 15.91
CA LEU A 405 -36.87 -13.20 16.88
C LEU A 405 -37.49 -13.44 18.26
N THR A 406 -38.61 -12.80 18.58
CA THR A 406 -39.23 -12.91 19.90
C THR A 406 -40.74 -13.09 19.83
N PRO A 407 -41.37 -13.76 20.82
CA PRO A 407 -42.82 -13.79 20.94
C PRO A 407 -43.36 -12.42 21.41
N LEU A 408 -43.31 -11.43 20.52
CA LEU A 408 -43.53 -10.01 20.80
C LEU A 408 -44.82 -9.73 21.59
N ALA A 409 -45.88 -10.49 21.32
CA ALA A 409 -47.18 -10.33 21.96
C ALA A 409 -47.18 -10.65 23.47
N ARG A 410 -46.20 -11.42 23.98
CA ARG A 410 -46.10 -11.86 25.37
C ARG A 410 -45.36 -10.88 26.29
N TYR A 411 -44.68 -9.88 25.73
CA TYR A 411 -43.89 -8.91 26.48
C TYR A 411 -44.72 -7.68 26.86
N GLU A 412 -44.33 -7.04 27.96
CA GLU A 412 -44.89 -5.76 28.41
C GLU A 412 -44.61 -4.65 27.38
N GLU A 413 -45.65 -3.94 26.96
CA GLU A 413 -45.59 -2.93 25.89
C GLU A 413 -44.70 -1.75 26.27
N HIS A 414 -44.73 -1.35 27.54
CA HIS A 414 -43.93 -0.24 28.06
C HIS A 414 -42.43 -0.49 27.88
N ARG A 415 -41.95 -1.71 28.13
CA ARG A 415 -40.54 -2.07 27.95
C ARG A 415 -40.09 -2.03 26.50
N ILE A 416 -40.98 -2.40 25.58
CA ILE A 416 -40.69 -2.37 24.14
C ILE A 416 -40.69 -0.94 23.63
N ILE A 417 -41.60 -0.09 24.11
CA ILE A 417 -41.61 1.34 23.78
C ILE A 417 -40.32 2.01 24.28
N GLU A 418 -39.89 1.71 25.51
CA GLU A 418 -38.61 2.20 26.05
C GLU A 418 -37.42 1.73 25.20
N LEU A 419 -37.40 0.47 24.77
CA LEU A 419 -36.35 -0.07 23.89
C LEU A 419 -36.30 0.65 22.54
N LEU A 420 -37.45 0.85 21.90
CA LEU A 420 -37.54 1.53 20.59
C LEU A 420 -37.17 3.01 20.67
N GLN A 421 -37.09 3.58 21.89
CA GLN A 421 -36.73 4.97 22.16
C GLN A 421 -35.23 5.18 22.50
N LEU A 422 -34.43 4.11 22.70
CA LEU A 422 -32.98 4.20 22.86
C LEU A 422 -32.26 4.25 21.49
N PRO A 423 -31.26 5.13 21.22
CA PRO A 423 -30.75 6.29 21.96
C PRO A 423 -31.13 7.62 21.26
N SER A 424 -32.03 8.39 21.87
CA SER A 424 -32.15 9.83 21.64
C SER A 424 -31.50 10.56 22.81
N LEU A 425 -30.39 11.30 22.56
CA LEU A 425 -30.00 12.62 23.12
C LEU A 425 -28.49 12.92 22.90
N PRO A 426 -28.07 14.21 22.77
CA PRO A 426 -28.84 15.41 23.09
C PRO A 426 -29.45 16.12 21.88
N ALA A 427 -30.60 16.72 22.17
CA ALA A 427 -31.35 17.61 21.31
C ALA A 427 -30.50 18.77 20.80
N THR A 428 -30.10 18.69 19.54
CA THR A 428 -29.91 19.84 18.66
C THR A 428 -30.04 19.30 17.24
N VAL A 429 -30.86 19.96 16.43
CA VAL A 429 -31.20 19.65 15.03
C VAL A 429 -32.37 18.66 14.87
N GLU A 430 -33.50 19.24 14.44
CA GLU A 430 -34.86 18.69 14.31
C GLU A 430 -35.02 17.57 13.26
N THR A 431 -33.95 16.85 12.88
CA THR A 431 -34.00 15.87 11.78
C THR A 431 -33.76 14.42 12.21
N GLY A 432 -33.26 14.18 13.43
CA GLY A 432 -32.92 12.83 13.92
C GLY A 432 -34.07 12.01 14.54
N GLY A 433 -35.29 12.55 14.63
CA GLY A 433 -36.43 11.92 15.33
C GLY A 433 -37.32 11.01 14.48
N LEU A 434 -37.25 11.11 13.15
CA LEU A 434 -38.25 10.49 12.25
C LEU A 434 -38.23 8.95 12.26
N GLY A 435 -37.06 8.32 12.45
CA GLY A 435 -36.94 6.87 12.49
C GLY A 435 -37.48 6.26 13.80
N VAL A 436 -37.19 6.91 14.93
CA VAL A 436 -37.65 6.49 16.27
C VAL A 436 -39.16 6.68 16.40
N GLU A 437 -39.68 7.84 15.99
CA GLU A 437 -41.12 8.10 15.96
C GLU A 437 -41.85 7.08 15.08
N ARG A 438 -41.31 6.76 13.91
CA ARG A 438 -41.87 5.72 13.03
C ARG A 438 -41.92 4.35 13.72
N ASN A 439 -40.84 3.92 14.37
CA ASN A 439 -40.79 2.62 15.04
C ASN A 439 -41.80 2.53 16.19
N VAL A 440 -41.92 3.60 16.99
CA VAL A 440 -42.90 3.69 18.09
C VAL A 440 -44.33 3.66 17.56
N VAL A 441 -44.63 4.45 16.52
CA VAL A 441 -45.96 4.50 15.90
C VAL A 441 -46.35 3.13 15.31
N LEU A 442 -45.42 2.43 14.66
CA LEU A 442 -45.66 1.08 14.13
C LEU A 442 -45.95 0.09 15.27
N PHE A 443 -45.20 0.15 16.38
CA PHE A 443 -45.44 -0.71 17.52
C PHE A 443 -46.78 -0.42 18.23
N GLN A 444 -47.16 0.86 18.34
CA GLN A 444 -48.48 1.26 18.84
C GLN A 444 -49.61 0.74 17.93
N GLY A 445 -49.44 0.79 16.61
CA GLY A 445 -50.35 0.17 15.65
C GLY A 445 -50.46 -1.35 15.82
N PHE A 446 -49.34 -2.03 16.05
CA PHE A 446 -49.32 -3.45 16.41
C PHE A 446 -50.07 -3.74 17.71
N CYS A 447 -49.90 -2.92 18.76
CA CYS A 447 -50.60 -3.08 20.03
C CYS A 447 -52.11 -2.92 19.87
N ALA A 448 -52.55 -1.92 19.11
CA ALA A 448 -53.97 -1.76 18.75
C ALA A 448 -54.53 -3.02 18.08
N MET A 449 -53.82 -3.57 17.09
CA MET A 449 -54.23 -4.80 16.42
C MET A 449 -54.23 -6.01 17.37
N LYS A 450 -53.21 -6.15 18.23
CA LYS A 450 -53.11 -7.22 19.24
C LYS A 450 -54.33 -7.23 20.16
N TYR A 451 -54.68 -6.08 20.71
CA TYR A 451 -55.81 -5.94 21.62
C TYR A 451 -57.17 -6.09 20.91
N ALA A 452 -57.28 -5.67 19.64
CA ALA A 452 -58.44 -5.97 18.83
C ALA A 452 -58.63 -7.49 18.65
N VAL A 453 -57.58 -8.22 18.26
CA VAL A 453 -57.63 -9.68 18.12
C VAL A 453 -58.00 -10.35 19.45
N TYR A 454 -57.39 -9.94 20.56
CA TYR A 454 -57.73 -10.49 21.89
C TYR A 454 -59.19 -10.24 22.28
N ALA A 455 -59.72 -9.05 22.01
CA ALA A 455 -61.14 -8.75 22.23
C ALA A 455 -62.04 -9.65 21.36
N LEU A 456 -61.70 -9.84 20.08
CA LEU A 456 -62.46 -10.73 19.18
C LEU A 456 -62.43 -12.19 19.65
N CYS A 457 -61.26 -12.69 20.04
CA CYS A 457 -61.11 -14.04 20.59
C CYS A 457 -61.97 -14.22 21.85
N VAL A 458 -61.91 -13.30 22.82
CA VAL A 458 -62.74 -13.39 24.04
C VAL A 458 -64.23 -13.37 23.71
N ASN A 459 -64.66 -12.54 22.74
CA ASN A 459 -66.05 -12.47 22.32
C ASN A 459 -66.53 -13.75 21.60
N LEU A 460 -65.70 -14.37 20.76
CA LEU A 460 -66.00 -15.66 20.13
C LEU A 460 -66.03 -16.81 21.15
N HIS A 461 -65.14 -16.77 22.14
CA HIS A 461 -65.06 -17.77 23.20
C HIS A 461 -66.23 -17.70 24.19
N LYS A 462 -66.89 -16.55 24.33
CA LYS A 462 -68.15 -16.40 25.07
C LYS A 462 -69.25 -17.37 24.60
N TYR A 463 -69.21 -17.82 23.34
CA TYR A 463 -70.24 -18.67 22.75
C TYR A 463 -69.80 -20.11 22.49
N SER A 464 -68.54 -20.48 22.76
CA SER A 464 -67.96 -21.75 22.29
C SER A 464 -67.52 -22.78 23.36
N ASN A 465 -67.74 -22.54 24.67
CA ASN A 465 -67.43 -23.50 25.76
C ASN A 465 -66.08 -24.24 25.58
N CYS A 466 -65.00 -23.50 25.31
CA CYS A 466 -63.68 -24.06 25.04
C CYS A 466 -62.95 -24.44 26.35
N SER A 467 -62.55 -25.71 26.49
CA SER A 467 -61.88 -26.24 27.69
C SER A 467 -60.42 -25.82 27.86
N GLU A 468 -59.72 -25.41 26.78
CA GLU A 468 -58.32 -24.93 26.86
C GLU A 468 -58.22 -23.46 27.33
N CYS A 469 -59.33 -22.71 27.28
CA CYS A 469 -59.38 -21.29 27.62
C CYS A 469 -59.72 -21.01 29.09
N GLU A 470 -60.29 -21.97 29.84
CA GLU A 470 -60.53 -21.82 31.29
C GLU A 470 -59.20 -21.68 32.08
N SER A 471 -58.10 -22.25 31.58
CA SER A 471 -56.78 -22.19 32.21
C SER A 471 -56.01 -20.88 32.01
N LEU A 472 -56.41 -20.01 31.08
CA LEU A 472 -55.75 -18.70 30.83
C LEU A 472 -56.39 -17.55 31.63
N GLN A 473 -57.45 -17.82 32.40
CA GLN A 473 -57.90 -16.92 33.46
C GLN A 473 -56.89 -17.02 34.61
N HIS A 474 -55.92 -16.11 34.65
CA HIS A 474 -54.79 -16.21 35.58
C HIS A 474 -55.19 -16.33 37.08
N PRO A 475 -54.34 -16.98 37.90
CA PRO A 475 -54.61 -17.30 39.29
C PRO A 475 -54.40 -16.07 40.20
N HIS A 476 -55.51 -15.45 40.63
CA HIS A 476 -55.53 -14.67 41.86
C HIS A 476 -56.69 -15.18 42.73
N PRO A 477 -56.42 -15.78 43.90
CA PRO A 477 -57.46 -16.28 44.77
C PRO A 477 -58.07 -15.09 45.50
N SER A 478 -59.37 -14.87 45.33
CA SER A 478 -60.19 -14.23 46.36
C SER A 478 -61.38 -15.13 46.62
N GLU A 479 -61.37 -15.67 47.83
CA GLU A 479 -62.41 -16.51 48.39
C GLU A 479 -63.75 -15.77 48.39
N ALA A 480 -64.67 -16.20 47.53
CA ALA A 480 -66.10 -16.10 47.76
C ALA A 480 -66.81 -17.13 46.88
N GLU A 481 -67.27 -18.20 47.50
CA GLU A 481 -68.17 -19.18 46.90
C GLU A 481 -69.49 -18.52 46.46
N MET A 482 -69.83 -18.57 45.17
CA MET A 482 -71.18 -18.91 44.66
C MET A 482 -71.27 -18.83 43.12
N ASP A 483 -72.00 -19.80 42.55
CA ASP A 483 -72.53 -19.90 41.17
C ASP A 483 -71.55 -19.99 39.98
N GLN A 484 -71.03 -21.20 39.74
CA GLN A 484 -70.08 -21.58 38.68
C GLN A 484 -70.58 -21.44 37.22
N ASN A 485 -71.85 -21.07 36.96
CA ASN A 485 -72.36 -20.88 35.58
C ASN A 485 -72.74 -19.43 35.23
N LYS A 486 -72.64 -18.47 36.17
CA LYS A 486 -72.87 -17.04 35.90
C LYS A 486 -71.61 -16.20 36.00
N THR A 487 -70.65 -16.61 36.83
CA THR A 487 -69.37 -15.92 37.03
C THR A 487 -68.44 -15.98 35.82
N SER A 488 -68.51 -17.04 35.00
CA SER A 488 -67.69 -17.16 33.77
C SER A 488 -68.10 -16.17 32.67
N SER A 489 -69.39 -15.84 32.57
CA SER A 489 -69.94 -14.91 31.57
C SER A 489 -69.64 -13.44 31.92
N GLU A 490 -69.67 -13.08 33.21
CA GLU A 490 -69.34 -11.73 33.68
C GLU A 490 -67.82 -11.44 33.56
N GLY A 491 -66.97 -12.42 33.88
CA GLY A 491 -65.52 -12.31 33.70
C GLY A 491 -65.11 -12.06 32.25
N CYS A 492 -65.68 -12.80 31.28
CA CYS A 492 -65.42 -12.59 29.86
C CYS A 492 -65.90 -11.21 29.35
N SER A 493 -67.00 -10.67 29.91
CA SER A 493 -67.48 -9.33 29.53
C SER A 493 -66.55 -8.22 30.01
N LEU A 494 -65.97 -8.36 31.20
CA LEU A 494 -65.00 -7.40 31.75
C LEU A 494 -63.67 -7.45 31.00
N THR A 495 -63.17 -8.65 30.70
CA THR A 495 -61.94 -8.85 29.91
C THR A 495 -62.10 -8.32 28.47
N PHE A 496 -63.27 -8.51 27.86
CA PHE A 496 -63.58 -7.92 26.55
C PHE A 496 -63.55 -6.39 26.57
N GLN A 497 -64.20 -5.77 27.57
CA GLN A 497 -64.20 -4.31 27.72
C GLN A 497 -62.80 -3.75 27.95
N HIS A 498 -62.00 -4.44 28.76
CA HIS A 498 -60.60 -4.09 29.01
C HIS A 498 -59.75 -4.11 27.73
N TYR A 499 -59.80 -5.19 26.94
CA TYR A 499 -59.04 -5.24 25.68
C TYR A 499 -59.54 -4.24 24.64
N LEU A 500 -60.84 -3.95 24.60
CA LEU A 500 -61.37 -2.92 23.72
C LEU A 500 -60.92 -1.51 24.14
N SER A 501 -60.87 -1.21 25.45
CA SER A 501 -60.36 0.08 25.94
C SER A 501 -58.86 0.25 25.67
N GLU A 502 -58.06 -0.80 25.85
CA GLU A 502 -56.63 -0.77 25.52
C GLU A 502 -56.41 -0.58 24.01
N CYS A 503 -57.20 -1.26 23.17
CA CYS A 503 -57.16 -1.05 21.71
C CYS A 503 -57.44 0.40 21.33
N GLN A 504 -58.48 1.02 21.91
CA GLN A 504 -58.81 2.43 21.68
C GLN A 504 -57.67 3.35 22.12
N LEU A 505 -57.08 3.11 23.28
CA LEU A 505 -55.97 3.90 23.81
C LEU A 505 -54.77 3.91 22.84
N TYR A 506 -54.36 2.74 22.32
CA TYR A 506 -53.27 2.66 21.35
C TYR A 506 -53.65 3.25 19.98
N LEU A 507 -54.90 3.12 19.52
CA LEU A 507 -55.35 3.75 18.27
C LEU A 507 -55.32 5.28 18.34
N GLU A 508 -55.63 5.87 19.49
CA GLU A 508 -55.59 7.32 19.68
C GLU A 508 -54.17 7.87 19.61
N THR A 509 -53.18 7.10 20.06
CA THR A 509 -51.74 7.49 20.00
C THR A 509 -51.15 7.49 18.59
N VAL A 510 -51.74 6.73 17.65
CA VAL A 510 -51.26 6.67 16.26
C VAL A 510 -51.69 7.94 15.50
N PRO A 511 -50.89 8.49 14.57
CA PRO A 511 -51.29 9.62 13.74
C PRO A 511 -52.56 9.33 12.91
N ALA A 512 -53.43 10.33 12.77
CA ALA A 512 -54.75 10.20 12.16
C ALA A 512 -54.73 9.57 10.75
N MET A 513 -53.68 9.84 9.97
CA MET A 513 -53.48 9.30 8.62
C MET A 513 -53.35 7.76 8.59
N PHE A 514 -52.79 7.13 9.62
CA PHE A 514 -52.63 5.67 9.71
C PHE A 514 -53.77 4.99 10.48
N ARG A 515 -54.55 5.74 11.27
CA ARG A 515 -55.67 5.18 12.04
C ARG A 515 -56.75 4.60 11.15
N LEU A 516 -57.05 5.24 10.03
CA LEU A 516 -58.10 4.77 9.13
C LEU A 516 -57.73 3.42 8.51
N GLU A 517 -56.50 3.27 8.04
CA GLU A 517 -55.97 2.01 7.52
C GLU A 517 -55.94 0.92 8.60
N LEU A 518 -55.49 1.24 9.82
CA LEU A 518 -55.51 0.29 10.95
C LEU A 518 -56.93 -0.14 11.31
N LEU A 519 -57.89 0.79 11.32
CA LEU A 519 -59.30 0.48 11.56
C LEU A 519 -59.85 -0.41 10.45
N GLU A 520 -59.57 -0.12 9.17
CA GLU A 520 -59.97 -0.98 8.06
C GLU A 520 -59.40 -2.40 8.20
N ASN A 521 -58.14 -2.54 8.61
CA ASN A 521 -57.53 -3.84 8.88
C ASN A 521 -58.21 -4.55 10.07
N ILE A 522 -58.48 -3.84 11.17
CA ILE A 522 -59.20 -4.39 12.34
C ILE A 522 -60.63 -4.81 11.95
N PHE A 523 -61.34 -4.00 11.16
CA PHE A 523 -62.67 -4.34 10.66
C PHE A 523 -62.61 -5.55 9.72
N SER A 524 -61.56 -5.67 8.90
CA SER A 524 -61.35 -6.81 8.01
C SER A 524 -61.21 -8.13 8.79
N LEU A 525 -60.59 -8.10 9.98
CA LEU A 525 -60.50 -9.28 10.85
C LEU A 525 -61.87 -9.85 11.24
N LEU A 526 -62.93 -9.03 11.32
CA LEU A 526 -64.29 -9.48 11.63
C LEU A 526 -64.91 -10.34 10.52
N PHE A 527 -64.38 -10.24 9.31
CA PHE A 527 -64.89 -10.93 8.12
C PHE A 527 -64.05 -12.15 7.74
N LEU A 528 -62.98 -12.45 8.49
CA LEU A 528 -62.16 -13.63 8.26
C LEU A 528 -62.88 -14.90 8.72
N SER A 529 -62.78 -15.93 7.90
CA SER A 529 -63.31 -17.27 8.17
C SER A 529 -62.17 -18.23 8.54
N THR A 530 -62.48 -19.32 9.24
CA THR A 530 -61.48 -20.34 9.60
C THR A 530 -60.79 -20.97 8.39
N SER A 531 -61.42 -20.98 7.21
CA SER A 531 -60.83 -21.43 5.94
C SER A 531 -59.66 -20.56 5.47
N ASP A 532 -59.67 -19.27 5.79
CA ASP A 532 -58.65 -18.31 5.33
C ASP A 532 -57.30 -18.54 6.03
N PHE A 533 -57.33 -19.11 7.24
CA PHE A 533 -56.12 -19.41 8.01
C PHE A 533 -55.49 -20.78 7.68
N VAL A 534 -56.27 -21.74 7.17
CA VAL A 534 -55.79 -23.10 6.83
C VAL A 534 -54.97 -23.09 5.52
N GLN A 535 -55.23 -22.13 4.64
CA GLN A 535 -54.57 -22.04 3.34
C GLN A 535 -53.12 -21.51 3.43
N GLN A 536 -52.80 -20.70 4.45
CA GLN A 536 -51.42 -20.23 4.69
C GLN A 536 -50.49 -21.33 5.24
N GLN A 537 -50.97 -22.20 6.14
CA GLN A 537 -50.17 -23.32 6.66
C GLN A 537 -49.76 -24.33 5.57
N GLN A 538 -50.58 -24.53 4.54
CA GLN A 538 -50.24 -25.39 3.39
C GLN A 538 -49.24 -24.74 2.42
N THR A 539 -49.14 -23.41 2.41
CA THR A 539 -48.25 -22.68 1.50
C THR A 539 -46.84 -22.56 2.11
N GLU A 540 -46.74 -22.43 3.44
CA GLU A 540 -45.46 -22.49 4.17
C GLU A 540 -44.89 -23.92 4.22
N SER A 541 -45.72 -24.97 4.30
CA SER A 541 -45.22 -26.36 4.24
C SER A 541 -44.72 -26.80 2.87
N ASN A 542 -45.23 -26.19 1.79
CA ASN A 542 -44.86 -26.56 0.41
C ASN A 542 -43.64 -25.79 -0.11
N THR A 543 -43.22 -24.72 0.55
CA THR A 543 -42.04 -23.94 0.15
C THR A 543 -40.72 -24.47 0.72
N GLU A 544 -40.75 -25.30 1.78
CA GLU A 544 -39.54 -25.97 2.29
C GLU A 544 -39.15 -27.23 1.51
N THR A 545 -40.05 -27.84 0.72
CA THR A 545 -39.75 -29.07 -0.04
C THR A 545 -39.27 -28.87 -1.48
N ASP A 546 -39.50 -27.71 -2.09
CA ASP A 546 -39.19 -27.48 -3.52
C ASP A 546 -37.84 -26.76 -3.78
N ALA A 547 -37.05 -26.44 -2.75
CA ALA A 547 -35.74 -25.80 -2.89
C ALA A 547 -34.55 -26.79 -3.01
N HIS A 548 -34.80 -28.11 -3.07
CA HIS A 548 -33.74 -29.13 -3.10
C HIS A 548 -33.71 -30.04 -4.34
N SER A 549 -34.41 -29.71 -5.43
CA SER A 549 -34.45 -30.57 -6.63
C SER A 549 -34.06 -29.94 -7.97
N GLU A 550 -33.42 -28.76 -8.02
CA GLU A 550 -32.93 -28.21 -9.29
C GLU A 550 -31.46 -27.74 -9.18
N HIS A 551 -30.52 -28.68 -9.17
CA HIS A 551 -29.18 -28.51 -9.77
C HIS A 551 -28.47 -29.87 -9.91
N GLU A 552 -28.99 -30.71 -10.80
CA GLU A 552 -28.21 -31.76 -11.50
C GLU A 552 -28.71 -31.83 -12.94
N SER A 553 -28.16 -31.00 -13.83
CA SER A 553 -27.87 -31.33 -15.24
C SER A 553 -27.38 -30.09 -15.99
N ASP A 554 -26.21 -30.28 -16.63
CA ASP A 554 -25.49 -29.47 -17.63
C ASP A 554 -24.36 -28.55 -17.13
#